data_AF-K1VJF6-F1
#
_entry.id   AF-K1VJF6-F1
#
_cell.length_a   1.000
_cell.length_b   1.000
_cell.length_c   1.000
_cell.angle_alpha   90.00
_cell.angle_beta   90.00
_cell.angle_gamma   90.00
#
_symmetry.space_group_name_H-M   'P 1'
#
loop_
_entity.id
_entity.type
_entity.pdbx_description
1 polymer ?
#
loop_
_entity_poly.entity_id
_entity_poly.type
_entity_poly.pdbx_seq_one_letter_code
_entity_poly.pdbx_strand_id
1 'polypeptide(L)' 'MRVLQQSLTECLQKGVKQKTSVKGHLSTYRLCDDVWTFVVKDPQFRMEGTGSS' A
#
# COMPACT_ATOMS: atom_id res chain seq x y z
N MET A 1 -20.71 10.65 1.08
CA MET A 1 -19.59 9.73 0.73
C MET A 1 -18.44 10.43 0.00
N ARG A 2 -18.68 11.30 -1.00
CA ARG A 2 -17.60 11.98 -1.75
C ARG A 2 -16.61 12.78 -0.89
N VAL A 3 -17.13 13.62 0.01
CA VAL A 3 -16.28 14.44 0.92
C VAL A 3 -15.38 13.56 1.79
N LEU A 4 -15.88 12.42 2.26
CA LEU A 4 -15.10 11.49 3.09
C LEU A 4 -13.95 10.85 2.32
N GLN A 5 -14.17 10.44 1.07
CA GLN A 5 -13.13 9.87 0.21
C GLN A 5 -12.03 10.89 -0.09
N GLN A 6 -12.43 12.14 -0.34
CA GLN A 6 -11.50 13.24 -0.57
C GLN A 6 -10.65 13.53 0.67
N SER A 7 -11.28 13.70 1.84
CA SER A 7 -10.55 13.96 3.09
C SER A 7 -9.59 12.82 3.44
N LEU A 8 -9.97 11.55 3.22
CA LEU A 8 -9.08 10.41 3.44
C LEU A 8 -7.85 10.45 2.52
N THR A 9 -8.07 10.76 1.24
CA THR A 9 -6.98 10.84 0.25
C THR A 9 -6.01 11.95 0.61
N GLU A 10 -6.51 13.13 0.98
CA GLU A 10 -5.68 14.27 1.38
C GLU A 10 -4.87 13.99 2.65
N CYS A 11 -5.49 13.35 3.65
CA CYS A 11 -4.80 12.95 4.89
C CYS A 11 -3.70 11.93 4.62
N LEU A 12 -3.95 10.92 3.78
CA LEU A 12 -2.94 9.92 3.43
C LEU A 12 -1.76 10.55 2.67
N GLN A 13 -2.05 11.40 1.69
CA GLN A 13 -1.02 12.06 0.88
C GLN A 13 -0.12 12.99 1.72
N LYS A 14 -0.68 13.72 2.69
CA LYS A 14 0.08 14.69 3.50
C LYS A 14 0.70 14.07 4.75
N GLY A 15 0.01 13.12 5.37
CA GLY A 15 0.34 12.56 6.68
C GLY A 15 1.26 11.34 6.63
N VAL A 16 1.23 10.54 5.56
CA VAL A 16 2.00 9.30 5.46
C VAL A 16 3.25 9.50 4.62
N LYS A 17 4.42 9.53 5.27
CA LYS A 17 5.74 9.63 4.62
C LYS A 17 6.54 8.32 4.67
N GLN A 18 6.09 7.37 5.46
CA GLN A 18 6.79 6.11 5.68
C GLN A 18 6.71 5.24 4.42
N LYS A 19 7.88 4.83 3.94
CA LYS A 19 7.97 3.91 2.81
C LYS A 19 7.88 2.49 3.34
N THR A 20 7.01 1.68 2.74
CA THR A 20 6.89 0.26 3.06
C THR A 20 7.19 -0.55 1.80
N SER A 21 8.00 -1.60 1.96
CA SER A 21 8.26 -2.58 0.92
C SER A 21 7.62 -3.91 1.28
N VAL A 22 7.03 -4.57 0.29
CA VAL A 22 6.44 -5.91 0.42
C VAL A 22 7.22 -6.85 -0.48
N LYS A 23 7.67 -7.98 0.06
CA LYS A 23 8.35 -9.05 -0.68
C LYS A 23 7.63 -10.37 -0.42
N GLY A 24 7.51 -11.23 -1.41
CA GLY A 24 6.85 -12.52 -1.25
C GLY A 24 6.67 -13.21 -2.58
N HIS A 25 5.96 -14.34 -2.58
CA HIS A 25 5.71 -15.13 -3.78
C HIS A 25 4.38 -14.71 -4.41
N LEU A 26 4.40 -14.17 -5.63
CA LEU A 26 3.16 -13.84 -6.34
C LEU A 26 2.42 -15.12 -6.74
N SER A 27 1.19 -15.29 -6.28
CA SER A 27 0.33 -16.43 -6.62
C SER A 27 -0.53 -16.15 -7.84
N THR A 28 -1.23 -15.02 -7.86
CA THR A 28 -2.08 -14.60 -8.99
C THR A 28 -2.07 -13.08 -9.10
N TYR A 29 -2.26 -12.57 -10.32
CA TYR A 29 -2.46 -11.15 -10.59
C TYR A 29 -3.62 -10.95 -11.57
N ARG A 30 -4.26 -9.78 -11.50
CA ARG A 30 -5.31 -9.36 -12.44
C ARG A 30 -5.20 -7.85 -12.66
N LEU A 31 -5.31 -7.46 -13.93
CA LEU A 31 -5.56 -6.08 -14.35
C LEU A 31 -6.90 -6.04 -15.09
N CYS A 32 -7.84 -5.25 -14.60
CA CYS A 32 -9.14 -5.03 -15.24
C CYS A 32 -9.66 -3.66 -14.81
N ASP A 33 -10.19 -2.86 -15.75
CA ASP A 33 -10.74 -1.53 -15.51
C ASP A 33 -9.81 -0.58 -14.72
N ASP A 34 -8.52 -0.54 -15.10
CA ASP A 34 -7.46 0.22 -14.42
C ASP A 34 -7.23 -0.15 -12.94
N VAL A 35 -7.74 -1.29 -12.49
CA VAL A 35 -7.53 -1.83 -11.15
C VAL A 35 -6.58 -3.02 -11.20
N TRP A 36 -5.48 -2.91 -10.44
CA TRP A 36 -4.56 -4.00 -10.19
C TRP A 36 -4.95 -4.78 -8.93
N THR A 37 -5.00 -6.10 -9.04
CA THR A 37 -5.19 -7.02 -7.91
C THR A 37 -4.04 -8.02 -7.89
N PHE A 38 -3.40 -8.18 -6.73
CA PHE A 38 -2.31 -9.12 -6.51
C PHE A 38 -2.63 -10.02 -5.31
N VAL A 39 -2.40 -11.33 -5.46
CA VAL A 39 -2.44 -12.30 -4.36
C VAL A 39 -1.02 -12.77 -4.11
N VAL A 40 -0.45 -12.42 -2.96
CA VAL A 40 0.92 -12.75 -2.57
C VAL A 40 0.91 -13.78 -1.45
N LYS A 41 1.68 -14.85 -1.62
CA LYS A 41 1.96 -15.89 -0.62
C LYS A 41 3.22 -15.53 0.16
N ASP A 42 3.21 -15.84 1.45
CA ASP A 42 4.29 -15.59 2.40
C ASP A 42 4.86 -14.17 2.32
N PRO A 43 4.01 -13.12 2.46
CA PRO A 43 4.47 -11.75 2.34
C PRO A 43 5.30 -11.32 3.57
N GLN A 44 6.46 -10.74 3.30
CA GLN A 44 7.30 -10.03 4.24
C GLN A 44 7.13 -8.53 4.03
N PHE A 45 6.77 -7.82 5.10
CA PHE A 45 6.63 -6.37 5.11
C PHE A 45 7.84 -5.74 5.79
N ARG A 46 8.45 -4.75 5.14
CA ARG A 46 9.52 -3.94 5.73
C ARG A 46 9.14 -2.47 5.64
N MET A 47 9.02 -1.82 6.80
CA MET A 47 8.74 -0.39 6.92
C MET A 47 10.07 0.34 7.14
N GLU A 48 10.37 1.33 6.31
CA GLU A 48 11.52 2.23 6.50
C GLU A 48 11.08 3.36 7.45
N GLY A 49 11.69 3.43 8.64
CA GLY A 49 11.40 4.50 9.61
C GLY A 49 11.25 4.10 11.08
N THR A 50 11.59 2.86 11.47
CA THR A 50 11.63 2.43 12.88
C THR A 50 12.98 1.82 13.27
N GLY A 51 14.08 2.54 12.97
CA GLY A 51 15.40 2.15 13.45
C GLY A 51 16.55 3.03 12.95
N SER A 52 16.75 4.18 13.59
CA SER A 52 18.08 4.76 13.89
C SER A 52 17.91 5.90 14.91
N SER A 53 17.72 5.52 16.17
CA SER A 53 18.25 6.26 17.32
C SER A 53 19.67 5.74 17.58
#